data_AF-A0A961CAR3-F1
#
_entry.id   AF-A0A961CAR3-F1
#
_cell.length_a   1.000
_cell.length_b   1.000
_cell.length_c   1.000
_cell.angle_alpha   90.00
_cell.angle_beta   90.00
_cell.angle_gamma   90.00
#
_symmetry.space_group_name_H-M   'P 1'
#
loop_
_entity.id
_entity.type
_entity.pdbx_description
1 polymer ?
#
loop_
_entity_poly.entity_id
_entity_poly.type
_entity_poly.pdbx_seq_one_letter_code
_entity_poly.pdbx_strand_id
1 'polypeptide(L)'
;MPSDEQTQVRSPADEAHGPPVPFSSWAVELVRLLGGLAAAYTPGSGGIDARTREQMIVAMSDLSGRPMTAWVHASWLDFLGDRAADEVLAPLFDYAEACAVAGRPLDTTTLDAVYPPLLVASVRATVARTVLVHEAEDAGRRVIDPRPRPGGVRRRLRDGAVMAVAAPFAIPVLATATAMRVASLFAPPLPPIELPEDDDANLVVHLLAEATPAYLAHALVRTGIVASPFTVAVGVRMEGSTATLRLGRGRVTIDEGIHPDVLVVLQGGTEPLLRLVASSIAGELGRPRGLRRRR
;
A
#
# COMPACT_ATOMS: atom_id res chain seq x y z
N MET A 1 34.25 46.91 42.70
CA MET A 1 33.78 45.70 41.99
C MET A 1 32.27 45.66 42.12
N PRO A 2 31.51 45.95 41.06
CA PRO A 2 30.06 45.76 41.08
C PRO A 2 29.74 44.32 40.67
N SER A 3 28.81 43.71 41.40
CA SER A 3 28.26 42.39 41.11
C SER A 3 27.29 42.50 39.93
N ASP A 4 27.55 41.79 38.84
CA ASP A 4 26.65 41.72 37.69
C ASP A 4 25.38 40.95 38.05
N GLU A 5 24.29 41.70 38.18
CA GLU A 5 22.93 41.21 38.31
C GLU A 5 22.47 40.71 36.93
N GLN A 6 22.65 39.41 36.67
CA GLN A 6 22.13 38.77 35.46
C GLN A 6 20.60 38.76 35.50
N THR A 7 19.99 39.76 34.87
CA THR A 7 18.57 39.73 34.49
C THR A 7 18.40 38.61 33.48
N GLN A 8 17.83 37.49 33.93
CA GLN A 8 17.52 36.33 33.12
C GLN A 8 16.39 36.71 32.13
N VAL A 9 16.76 37.08 30.91
CA VAL A 9 15.81 37.30 29.82
C VAL A 9 15.17 35.96 29.50
N ARG A 10 13.91 35.77 29.92
CA ARG A 10 13.10 34.61 29.53
C ARG A 10 13.02 34.59 28.00
N SER A 11 13.37 33.44 27.42
CA SER A 11 13.26 33.23 25.98
C SER A 11 11.79 33.22 25.58
N PRO A 12 11.38 33.86 24.46
CA PRO A 12 10.00 33.80 23.95
C PRO A 12 9.52 32.37 23.63
N ALA A 13 10.40 31.37 23.69
CA ALA A 13 10.06 29.96 23.60
C ALA A 13 9.32 29.41 24.83
N ASP A 14 9.41 30.07 26.00
CA ASP A 14 8.73 29.64 27.24
C ASP A 14 7.24 30.02 27.28
N GLU A 15 6.76 30.91 26.41
CA GLU A 15 5.36 31.39 26.41
C GLU A 15 4.46 30.70 25.36
N ALA A 16 5.00 29.83 24.50
CA ALA A 16 4.24 29.18 23.43
C ALA A 16 3.67 27.80 23.77
N HIS A 17 3.74 27.36 25.04
CA HIS A 17 3.20 26.06 25.46
C HIS A 17 1.79 26.23 26.03
N GLY A 18 0.81 26.30 25.13
CA GLY A 18 -0.60 26.11 25.48
C GLY A 18 -0.80 24.82 26.28
N PRO A 19 -1.89 24.73 27.07
CA PRO A 19 -2.14 23.59 27.96
C PRO A 19 -2.08 22.25 27.19
N PRO A 20 -1.71 21.16 27.86
CA PRO A 20 -1.53 19.86 27.21
C PRO A 20 -2.81 19.48 26.46
N VAL A 21 -2.71 19.38 25.14
CA VAL A 21 -3.82 18.92 24.30
C VAL A 21 -4.15 17.48 24.73
N PRO A 22 -5.42 17.19 25.09
CA PRO A 22 -5.84 15.84 25.43
C PRO A 22 -5.68 14.91 24.21
N PHE A 23 -5.82 13.60 24.43
CA PHE A 23 -5.98 12.52 23.42
C PHE A 23 -6.18 13.02 21.97
N SER A 24 -5.34 12.57 21.02
CA SER A 24 -5.16 13.25 19.72
C SER A 24 -6.50 13.63 19.08
N SER A 25 -6.62 14.89 18.63
CA SER A 25 -7.83 15.44 18.01
C SER A 25 -8.38 14.51 16.92
N TRP A 26 -7.49 13.78 16.24
CA TRP A 26 -7.80 12.76 15.25
C TRP A 26 -8.51 11.52 15.79
N ALA A 27 -8.21 11.07 17.00
CA ALA A 27 -8.93 9.97 17.62
C ALA A 27 -10.36 10.37 18.01
N VAL A 28 -10.54 11.60 18.52
CA VAL A 28 -11.87 12.16 18.76
C VAL A 28 -12.64 12.32 17.45
N GLU A 29 -11.97 12.81 16.41
CA GLU A 29 -12.53 12.98 15.07
C GLU A 29 -12.98 11.63 14.50
N LEU A 30 -12.15 10.60 14.58
CA LEU A 30 -12.49 9.26 14.07
C LEU A 30 -13.72 8.66 14.79
N VAL A 31 -13.81 8.83 16.11
CA VAL A 31 -14.99 8.37 16.89
C VAL A 31 -16.27 9.09 16.47
N ARG A 32 -16.19 10.39 16.14
CA ARG A 32 -17.34 11.14 15.63
C ARG A 32 -17.79 10.70 14.24
N LEU A 33 -16.90 10.04 13.49
CA LEU A 33 -17.08 9.72 12.08
C LEU A 33 -17.19 8.21 11.81
N LEU A 34 -17.60 7.41 12.80
CA LEU A 34 -17.75 5.95 12.61
C LEU A 34 -18.69 5.59 11.45
N GLY A 35 -19.74 6.38 11.21
CA GLY A 35 -20.62 6.20 10.05
C GLY A 35 -19.91 6.48 8.72
N GLY A 36 -19.09 7.53 8.66
CA GLY A 36 -18.25 7.84 7.50
C GLY A 36 -17.18 6.77 7.26
N LEU A 37 -16.57 6.25 8.33
CA LEU A 37 -15.63 5.13 8.26
C LEU A 37 -16.30 3.88 7.70
N ALA A 38 -17.48 3.51 8.21
CA ALA A 38 -18.22 2.36 7.71
C ALA A 38 -18.58 2.52 6.22
N ALA A 39 -19.01 3.73 5.82
CA ALA A 39 -19.30 4.03 4.43
C ALA A 39 -18.06 3.88 3.51
N ALA A 40 -16.89 4.36 3.95
CA ALA A 40 -15.63 4.23 3.19
C ALA A 40 -15.21 2.77 2.92
N TYR A 41 -15.73 1.79 3.67
CA TYR A 41 -15.46 0.36 3.49
C TYR A 41 -16.65 -0.44 2.96
N THR A 42 -17.81 0.20 2.77
CA THR A 42 -19.04 -0.47 2.31
C THR A 42 -19.35 -0.05 0.87
N PRO A 43 -19.23 -0.94 -0.11
CA PRO A 43 -19.53 -0.64 -1.51
C PRO A 43 -20.96 -0.10 -1.68
N GLY A 44 -21.12 0.97 -2.47
CA GLY A 44 -22.43 1.55 -2.79
C GLY A 44 -23.10 2.32 -1.64
N SER A 45 -22.43 2.54 -0.52
CA SER A 45 -22.98 3.24 0.65
C SER A 45 -23.14 4.76 0.47
N GLY A 46 -22.58 5.33 -0.61
CA GLY A 46 -22.54 6.78 -0.84
C GLY A 46 -21.33 7.49 -0.21
N GLY A 47 -20.41 6.76 0.42
CA GLY A 47 -19.08 7.24 0.79
C GLY A 47 -18.06 7.13 -0.36
N ILE A 48 -16.80 7.43 -0.08
CA ILE A 48 -15.71 7.20 -1.03
C ILE A 48 -15.56 5.70 -1.35
N ASP A 49 -15.22 5.41 -2.60
CA ASP A 49 -14.93 4.04 -3.01
C ASP A 49 -13.54 3.58 -2.52
N ALA A 50 -13.27 2.27 -2.64
CA ALA A 50 -12.02 1.69 -2.20
C ALA A 50 -10.80 2.31 -2.91
N ARG A 51 -10.90 2.60 -4.21
CA ARG A 51 -9.78 3.14 -5.00
C ARG A 51 -9.44 4.56 -4.57
N THR A 52 -10.44 5.44 -4.46
CA THR A 52 -10.33 6.82 -3.98
C THR A 52 -9.73 6.85 -2.58
N ARG A 53 -10.20 5.95 -1.70
CA ARG A 53 -9.64 5.79 -0.36
C ARG A 53 -8.15 5.45 -0.40
N GLU A 54 -7.74 4.44 -1.18
CA GLU A 54 -6.32 4.06 -1.27
C GLU A 54 -5.46 5.17 -1.89
N GLN A 55 -5.94 5.85 -2.95
CA GLN A 55 -5.24 7.00 -3.54
C GLN A 55 -4.99 8.11 -2.51
N MET A 56 -6.00 8.43 -1.71
CA MET A 56 -5.90 9.45 -0.66
C MET A 56 -4.90 9.04 0.43
N ILE A 57 -4.90 7.76 0.83
CA ILE A 57 -3.95 7.25 1.82
C ILE A 57 -2.51 7.32 1.28
N VAL A 58 -2.28 6.97 0.01
CA VAL A 58 -0.96 7.07 -0.64
C VAL A 58 -0.49 8.52 -0.67
N ALA A 59 -1.29 9.44 -1.21
CA ALA A 59 -0.94 10.86 -1.31
C ALA A 59 -0.59 11.47 0.06
N MET A 60 -1.43 11.24 1.07
CA MET A 60 -1.17 11.69 2.44
C MET A 60 0.10 11.06 3.04
N SER A 61 0.37 9.80 2.76
CA SER A 61 1.54 9.08 3.28
C SER A 61 2.83 9.57 2.65
N ASP A 62 2.83 9.82 1.34
CA ASP A 62 3.98 10.41 0.64
C ASP A 62 4.26 11.82 1.16
N LEU A 63 3.23 12.66 1.28
CA LEU A 63 3.34 14.02 1.82
C LEU A 63 3.88 14.04 3.26
N SER A 64 3.49 13.05 4.07
CA SER A 64 3.91 12.92 5.47
C SER A 64 5.26 12.20 5.65
N GLY A 65 5.94 11.83 4.57
CA GLY A 65 7.22 11.12 4.62
C GLY A 65 7.11 9.69 5.18
N ARG A 66 6.06 8.95 4.79
CA ARG A 66 5.70 7.61 5.29
C ARG A 66 5.84 6.55 4.20
N PRO A 67 7.07 6.24 3.75
CA PRO A 67 7.29 5.41 2.57
C PRO A 67 6.77 3.97 2.74
N MET A 68 6.79 3.43 3.98
CA MET A 68 6.27 2.08 4.23
C MET A 68 4.74 2.04 4.08
N THR A 69 4.03 3.02 4.66
CA THR A 69 2.57 3.13 4.55
C THR A 69 2.18 3.39 3.10
N ALA A 70 2.86 4.32 2.43
CA ALA A 70 2.64 4.59 1.01
C ALA A 70 2.82 3.33 0.16
N TRP A 71 3.90 2.57 0.36
CA TRP A 71 4.17 1.33 -0.38
C TRP A 71 3.09 0.26 -0.19
N VAL A 72 2.63 0.03 1.05
CA VAL A 72 1.55 -0.94 1.32
C VAL A 72 0.26 -0.53 0.62
N HIS A 73 -0.12 0.74 0.72
CA HIS A 73 -1.36 1.25 0.15
C HIS A 73 -1.30 1.40 -1.38
N ALA A 74 -0.13 1.69 -1.95
CA ALA A 74 0.12 1.62 -3.38
C ALA A 74 -0.06 0.19 -3.92
N SER A 75 0.40 -0.82 -3.17
CA SER A 75 0.18 -2.23 -3.55
C SER A 75 -1.32 -2.60 -3.58
N TRP A 76 -2.11 -2.05 -2.65
CA TRP A 76 -3.57 -2.20 -2.69
C TRP A 76 -4.21 -1.45 -3.85
N LEU A 77 -3.71 -0.26 -4.16
CA LEU A 77 -4.17 0.53 -5.30
C LEU A 77 -3.92 -0.19 -6.63
N ASP A 78 -2.75 -0.80 -6.79
CA ASP A 78 -2.39 -1.63 -7.94
C ASP A 78 -3.33 -2.84 -8.06
N PHE A 79 -3.61 -3.50 -6.93
CA PHE A 79 -4.57 -4.61 -6.89
C PHE A 79 -5.98 -4.22 -7.31
N LEU A 80 -6.41 -2.99 -7.01
CA LEU A 80 -7.74 -2.48 -7.40
C LEU A 80 -7.84 -2.12 -8.90
N GLY A 81 -6.71 -2.13 -9.63
CA GLY A 81 -6.65 -1.92 -11.08
C GLY A 81 -6.87 -0.46 -11.50
N ASP A 82 -6.47 -0.13 -12.73
CA ASP A 82 -6.45 1.26 -13.19
C ASP A 82 -7.82 1.84 -13.52
N ARG A 83 -8.08 3.01 -12.95
CA ARG A 83 -9.20 3.91 -13.28
C ARG A 83 -8.69 5.33 -13.31
N ALA A 84 -9.15 6.11 -14.29
CA ALA A 84 -8.89 7.54 -14.38
C ALA A 84 -9.28 8.22 -13.05
N ALA A 85 -8.45 9.16 -12.61
CA ALA A 85 -8.75 10.00 -11.45
C ALA A 85 -10.04 10.78 -11.73
N ASP A 86 -10.93 10.81 -10.76
CA ASP A 86 -12.16 11.59 -10.85
C ASP A 86 -11.85 13.04 -10.46
N GLU A 87 -11.74 13.93 -11.45
CA GLU A 87 -11.45 15.34 -11.24
C GLU A 87 -12.48 16.01 -10.32
N VAL A 88 -13.71 15.49 -10.25
CA VAL A 88 -14.76 15.96 -9.35
C VAL A 88 -14.37 15.79 -7.88
N LEU A 89 -13.48 14.86 -7.56
CA LEU A 89 -13.02 14.61 -6.20
C LEU A 89 -11.75 15.38 -5.83
N ALA A 90 -11.12 16.11 -6.76
CA ALA A 90 -9.87 16.85 -6.50
C ALA A 90 -9.95 17.76 -5.24
N PRO A 91 -11.03 18.53 -5.00
CA PRO A 91 -11.16 19.33 -3.77
C PRO A 91 -11.14 18.51 -2.47
N LEU A 92 -11.55 17.24 -2.50
CA LEU A 92 -11.50 16.35 -1.34
C LEU A 92 -10.06 15.86 -1.07
N PHE A 93 -9.25 15.70 -2.12
CA PHE A 93 -7.82 15.41 -1.98
C PHE A 93 -7.07 16.62 -1.43
N ASP A 94 -7.33 17.82 -1.95
CA ASP A 94 -6.76 19.07 -1.45
C ASP A 94 -7.05 19.26 0.05
N TYR A 95 -8.29 18.97 0.47
CA TYR A 95 -8.67 18.98 1.88
C TYR A 95 -7.88 17.96 2.71
N ALA A 96 -7.74 16.72 2.21
CA ALA A 96 -7.03 15.66 2.91
C ALA A 96 -5.54 16.00 3.12
N GLU A 97 -4.90 16.56 2.10
CA GLU A 97 -3.51 17.03 2.15
C GLU A 97 -3.36 18.22 3.09
N ALA A 98 -4.25 19.21 2.99
CA ALA A 98 -4.25 20.38 3.88
C ALA A 98 -4.41 19.97 5.35
N CYS A 99 -5.27 18.99 5.63
CA CYS A 99 -5.41 18.39 6.96
C CYS A 99 -4.13 17.72 7.45
N ALA A 100 -3.46 16.95 6.58
CA ALA A 100 -2.19 16.29 6.90
C ALA A 100 -1.11 17.32 7.25
N VAL A 101 -0.97 18.38 6.45
CA VAL A 101 -0.01 19.47 6.68
C VAL A 101 -0.33 20.25 7.95
N ALA A 102 -1.61 20.56 8.19
CA ALA A 102 -2.03 21.30 9.38
C ALA A 102 -1.94 20.49 10.68
N GLY A 103 -1.86 19.16 10.58
CA GLY A 103 -1.84 18.25 11.73
C GLY A 103 -3.14 18.25 12.55
N ARG A 104 -4.23 18.81 12.03
CA ARG A 104 -5.55 18.88 12.69
C ARG A 104 -6.68 18.82 11.66
N PRO A 105 -7.89 18.36 12.06
CA PRO A 105 -9.08 18.48 11.22
C PRO A 105 -9.33 19.95 10.86
N LEU A 106 -9.60 20.22 9.58
CA LEU A 106 -9.94 21.55 9.08
C LEU A 106 -11.47 21.71 8.94
N ASP A 107 -11.92 22.94 8.75
CA ASP A 107 -13.33 23.24 8.51
C ASP A 107 -13.81 22.65 7.17
N THR A 108 -15.03 22.11 7.14
CA THR A 108 -15.61 21.48 5.94
C THR A 108 -16.74 22.26 5.31
N THR A 109 -17.07 23.47 5.80
CA THR A 109 -18.22 24.24 5.32
C THR A 109 -18.27 24.37 3.80
N THR A 110 -17.13 24.57 3.14
CA THR A 110 -17.03 24.68 1.68
C THR A 110 -17.25 23.35 0.97
N LEU A 111 -16.81 22.23 1.55
CA LEU A 111 -17.05 20.89 1.01
C LEU A 111 -18.51 20.47 1.21
N ASP A 112 -19.08 20.74 2.39
CA ASP A 112 -20.46 20.41 2.75
C ASP A 112 -21.48 21.15 1.85
N ALA A 113 -21.09 22.27 1.23
CA ALA A 113 -21.91 23.00 0.27
C ALA A 113 -21.99 22.31 -1.12
N VAL A 114 -21.04 21.45 -1.45
CA VAL A 114 -20.87 20.86 -2.79
C VAL A 114 -21.08 19.35 -2.79
N TYR A 115 -20.71 18.68 -1.71
CA TYR A 115 -20.69 17.22 -1.63
C TYR A 115 -21.74 16.68 -0.65
N PRO A 116 -22.24 15.44 -0.89
CA PRO A 116 -23.09 14.77 0.07
C PRO A 116 -22.42 14.62 1.44
N PRO A 117 -23.15 14.80 2.55
CA PRO A 117 -22.56 14.75 3.90
C PRO A 117 -21.83 13.44 4.21
N LEU A 118 -22.33 12.31 3.70
CA LEU A 118 -21.71 11.00 3.92
C LEU A 118 -20.39 10.85 3.17
N LEU A 119 -20.26 11.45 1.99
CA LEU A 119 -19.01 11.49 1.23
C LEU A 119 -17.96 12.29 2.02
N VAL A 120 -18.30 13.50 2.48
CA VAL A 120 -17.41 14.34 3.29
C VAL A 120 -17.01 13.63 4.59
N ALA A 121 -17.97 13.01 5.30
CA ALA A 121 -17.70 12.25 6.50
C ALA A 121 -16.76 11.06 6.25
N SER A 122 -16.89 10.38 5.11
CA SER A 122 -16.03 9.25 4.73
C SER A 122 -14.59 9.68 4.41
N VAL A 123 -14.41 10.86 3.80
CA VAL A 123 -13.09 11.48 3.58
C VAL A 123 -12.46 11.84 4.93
N ARG A 124 -13.20 12.57 5.78
CA ARG A 124 -12.70 12.95 7.11
C ARG A 124 -12.31 11.75 7.95
N ALA A 125 -13.11 10.68 7.93
CA ALA A 125 -12.80 9.43 8.62
C ALA A 125 -11.52 8.77 8.10
N THR A 126 -11.33 8.78 6.78
CA THR A 126 -10.13 8.25 6.13
C THR A 126 -8.89 9.06 6.49
N VAL A 127 -8.97 10.39 6.47
CA VAL A 127 -7.90 11.28 6.91
C VAL A 127 -7.54 11.01 8.38
N ALA A 128 -8.53 11.00 9.27
CA ALA A 128 -8.33 10.78 10.69
C ALA A 128 -7.68 9.42 10.98
N ARG A 129 -8.16 8.36 10.32
CA ARG A 129 -7.58 7.02 10.42
C ARG A 129 -6.11 7.00 9.96
N THR A 130 -5.82 7.58 8.80
CA THR A 130 -4.47 7.60 8.22
C THR A 130 -3.48 8.32 9.14
N VAL A 131 -3.85 9.49 9.64
CA VAL A 131 -3.01 10.25 10.57
C VAL A 131 -2.78 9.47 11.86
N LEU A 132 -3.81 8.81 12.42
CA LEU A 132 -3.63 7.96 13.61
C LEU A 132 -2.68 6.78 13.37
N VAL A 133 -2.71 6.19 12.17
CA VAL A 133 -1.74 5.15 11.79
C VAL A 133 -0.32 5.71 11.73
N HIS A 134 -0.13 6.92 11.18
CA HIS A 134 1.18 7.60 11.18
C HIS A 134 1.65 7.92 12.61
N GLU A 135 0.76 8.43 13.47
CA GLU A 135 1.06 8.70 14.89
C GLU A 135 1.45 7.41 15.63
N ALA A 136 0.76 6.30 15.34
CA ALA A 136 1.07 5.00 15.92
C ALA A 136 2.39 4.42 15.41
N GLU A 137 2.72 4.60 14.12
CA GLU A 137 4.03 4.23 13.60
C GLU A 137 5.14 4.98 14.34
N ASP A 138 4.98 6.28 14.55
CA ASP A 138 5.93 7.07 15.32
C ASP A 138 6.01 6.63 16.78
N ALA A 139 4.87 6.33 17.41
CA ALA A 139 4.84 5.79 18.76
C ALA A 139 5.58 4.45 18.84
N GLY A 140 5.36 3.54 17.89
CA GLY A 140 6.06 2.26 17.78
C GLY A 140 7.57 2.45 17.64
N ARG A 141 8.03 3.34 16.74
CA ARG A 141 9.46 3.67 16.59
C ARG A 141 10.05 4.21 17.89
N ARG A 142 9.32 5.04 18.63
CA ARG A 142 9.76 5.55 19.94
C ARG A 142 9.87 4.48 21.01
N VAL A 143 8.98 3.50 21.01
CA VAL A 143 9.01 2.38 21.96
C VAL A 143 10.19 1.44 21.68
N ILE A 144 10.52 1.24 20.41
CA ILE A 144 11.61 0.35 19.97
C ILE A 144 12.99 1.02 20.10
N ASP A 145 13.08 2.34 19.96
CA ASP A 145 14.35 3.07 20.05
C ASP A 145 14.91 3.02 21.50
N PRO A 146 16.09 2.42 21.72
CA PRO A 146 16.66 2.22 23.06
C PRO A 146 17.19 3.49 23.71
N ARG A 147 17.22 4.63 23.00
CA ARG A 147 17.76 5.88 23.56
C ARG A 147 16.84 6.43 24.67
N PRO A 148 17.39 6.78 25.85
CA PRO A 148 16.61 7.41 26.90
C PRO A 148 16.13 8.78 26.43
N ARG A 149 14.81 8.99 26.44
CA ARG A 149 14.20 10.27 26.07
C ARG A 149 13.45 10.89 27.25
N PRO A 150 13.53 12.22 27.43
CA PRO A 150 12.67 12.93 28.37
C PRO A 150 11.19 12.78 27.93
N GLY A 151 10.28 12.61 28.89
CA GLY A 151 8.85 12.44 28.61
C GLY A 151 8.02 11.72 29.68
N GLY A 152 8.66 11.04 30.64
CA GLY A 152 7.99 10.46 31.82
C GLY A 152 6.84 9.48 31.51
N VAL A 153 6.06 9.15 32.55
CA VAL A 153 4.92 8.22 32.49
C VAL A 153 3.81 8.72 31.54
N ARG A 154 3.57 10.04 31.51
CA ARG A 154 2.51 10.65 30.68
C ARG A 154 2.71 10.40 29.18
N ARG A 155 3.94 10.51 28.69
CA ARG A 155 4.23 10.23 27.26
C ARG A 155 4.02 8.76 26.92
N ARG A 156 4.42 7.84 27.80
CA ARG A 156 4.19 6.39 27.61
C ARG A 156 2.70 6.04 27.58
N LEU A 157 1.90 6.66 28.44
CA LEU A 157 0.45 6.49 28.43
C LEU A 157 -0.18 7.02 27.13
N ARG A 158 0.27 8.17 26.63
CA ARG A 158 -0.17 8.71 25.33
C ARG A 158 0.21 7.78 24.18
N ASP A 159 1.47 7.36 24.10
CA ASP A 159 1.95 6.45 23.05
C ASP A 159 1.19 5.11 23.08
N GLY A 160 0.91 4.57 24.28
CA GLY A 160 0.08 3.39 24.46
C GLY A 160 -1.37 3.58 24.00
N ALA A 161 -1.98 4.73 24.31
CA ALA A 161 -3.34 5.04 23.89
C ALA A 161 -3.46 5.19 22.36
N VAL A 162 -2.51 5.87 21.72
CA VAL A 162 -2.45 6.01 20.26
C VAL A 162 -2.28 4.65 19.59
N MET A 163 -1.36 3.82 20.10
CA MET A 163 -1.16 2.45 19.62
C MET A 163 -2.43 1.60 19.77
N ALA A 164 -3.14 1.72 20.90
CA ALA A 164 -4.39 0.98 21.12
C ALA A 164 -5.51 1.38 20.15
N VAL A 165 -5.62 2.67 19.82
CA VAL A 165 -6.61 3.19 18.84
C VAL A 165 -6.26 2.75 17.42
N ALA A 166 -4.98 2.74 17.08
CA ALA A 166 -4.52 2.33 15.75
C ALA A 166 -4.45 0.80 15.57
N ALA A 167 -4.37 0.04 16.67
CA ALA A 167 -4.21 -1.42 16.65
C ALA A 167 -5.27 -2.15 15.79
N PRO A 168 -6.58 -1.84 15.84
CA PRO A 168 -7.58 -2.48 14.99
C PRO A 168 -7.32 -2.30 13.49
N PHE A 169 -6.55 -1.29 13.10
CA PHE A 169 -6.21 -0.99 11.70
C PHE A 169 -4.84 -1.55 11.29
N ALA A 170 -3.87 -1.49 12.20
CA ALA A 170 -2.51 -1.98 11.95
C ALA A 170 -2.39 -3.51 12.08
N ILE A 171 -3.11 -4.13 13.02
CA ILE A 171 -3.07 -5.58 13.26
C ILE A 171 -3.45 -6.38 12.02
N PRO A 172 -4.55 -6.08 11.29
CA PRO A 172 -4.89 -6.82 10.08
C PRO A 172 -3.80 -6.72 9.01
N VAL A 173 -3.25 -5.53 8.78
CA VAL A 173 -2.18 -5.32 7.79
C VAL A 173 -0.92 -6.09 8.17
N LEU A 174 -0.51 -6.02 9.44
CA LEU A 174 0.64 -6.76 9.95
C LEU A 174 0.40 -8.28 9.94
N ALA A 175 -0.81 -8.73 10.25
CA ALA A 175 -1.21 -10.13 10.19
C ALA A 175 -1.18 -10.63 8.75
N THR A 176 -1.69 -9.87 7.78
CA THR A 176 -1.61 -10.19 6.35
C THR A 176 -0.16 -10.24 5.88
N ALA A 177 0.66 -9.22 6.20
CA ALA A 177 2.07 -9.20 5.83
C ALA A 177 2.86 -10.36 6.45
N THR A 178 2.59 -10.68 7.73
CA THR A 178 3.18 -11.82 8.43
C THR A 178 2.73 -13.13 7.82
N ALA A 179 1.43 -13.28 7.54
CA ALA A 179 0.87 -14.46 6.89
C ALA A 179 1.47 -14.66 5.49
N MET A 180 1.61 -13.59 4.70
CA MET A 180 2.28 -13.61 3.40
C MET A 180 3.75 -14.02 3.53
N ARG A 181 4.46 -13.52 4.54
CA ARG A 181 5.85 -13.89 4.80
C ARG A 181 6.00 -15.33 5.27
N VAL A 182 5.15 -15.81 6.17
CA VAL A 182 5.13 -17.21 6.60
C VAL A 182 4.76 -18.12 5.42
N ALA A 183 3.75 -17.76 4.63
CA ALA A 183 3.39 -18.46 3.41
C ALA A 183 4.55 -18.50 2.41
N SER A 184 5.38 -17.46 2.34
CA SER A 184 6.57 -17.45 1.50
C SER A 184 7.66 -18.44 1.94
N LEU A 185 7.75 -18.76 3.24
CA LEU A 185 8.69 -19.76 3.76
C LEU A 185 8.28 -21.18 3.39
N PHE A 186 6.97 -21.43 3.27
CA PHE A 186 6.40 -22.72 2.86
C PHE A 186 6.00 -22.75 1.39
N ALA A 187 6.33 -21.70 0.64
CA ALA A 187 5.93 -21.61 -0.74
C ALA A 187 6.66 -22.69 -1.55
N PRO A 188 5.94 -23.45 -2.39
CA PRO A 188 6.58 -24.44 -3.23
C PRO A 188 7.62 -23.78 -4.15
N PRO A 189 8.63 -24.54 -4.61
CA PRO A 189 9.58 -24.05 -5.62
C PRO A 189 8.83 -23.59 -6.88
N LEU A 190 9.51 -22.81 -7.71
CA LEU A 190 8.93 -22.39 -8.99
C LEU A 190 8.54 -23.66 -9.78
N PRO A 191 7.27 -23.75 -10.23
CA PRO A 191 6.86 -24.84 -11.11
C PRO A 191 7.67 -24.77 -12.41
N PRO A 192 7.96 -25.92 -13.04
CA PRO A 192 8.61 -25.93 -14.34
C PRO A 192 7.76 -25.15 -15.36
N ILE A 193 8.44 -24.33 -16.17
CA ILE A 193 7.86 -23.60 -17.29
C ILE A 193 8.23 -24.40 -18.54
N GLU A 194 7.24 -25.01 -19.17
CA GLU A 194 7.38 -25.75 -20.42
C GLU A 194 7.13 -24.80 -21.59
N LEU A 195 8.05 -24.78 -22.53
CA LEU A 195 8.01 -23.95 -23.74
C LEU A 195 7.93 -24.85 -24.99
N PRO A 196 7.46 -24.33 -26.13
CA PRO A 196 7.59 -25.01 -27.41
C PRO A 196 9.08 -25.18 -27.77
N GLU A 197 9.40 -26.05 -28.73
CA GLU A 197 10.76 -26.13 -29.26
C GLU A 197 11.19 -24.75 -29.81
N ASP A 198 12.46 -24.36 -29.62
CA ASP A 198 12.93 -22.97 -29.80
C ASP A 198 12.66 -22.40 -31.21
N ASP A 199 12.53 -23.25 -32.23
CA ASP A 199 12.24 -22.83 -33.61
C ASP A 199 10.75 -22.48 -33.85
N ASP A 200 9.85 -22.82 -32.92
CA ASP A 200 8.40 -22.62 -33.00
C ASP A 200 7.86 -21.56 -32.01
N ALA A 201 8.72 -20.92 -31.21
CA ALA A 201 8.30 -19.97 -30.19
C ALA A 201 8.28 -18.52 -30.73
N ASN A 202 7.09 -17.91 -30.81
CA ASN A 202 6.99 -16.49 -31.15
C ASN A 202 7.45 -15.56 -30.00
N LEU A 203 7.64 -14.27 -30.31
CA LEU A 203 8.12 -13.27 -29.35
C LEU A 203 7.26 -13.21 -28.07
N VAL A 204 5.94 -13.38 -28.17
CA VAL A 204 5.05 -13.35 -26.99
C VAL A 204 5.27 -14.56 -26.10
N VAL A 205 5.52 -15.74 -26.68
CA VAL A 205 5.88 -16.95 -25.91
C VAL A 205 7.15 -16.69 -25.09
N HIS A 206 8.20 -16.15 -25.70
CA HIS A 206 9.44 -15.83 -25.00
C HIS A 206 9.27 -14.73 -23.94
N LEU A 207 8.52 -13.66 -24.24
CA LEU A 207 8.24 -12.60 -23.26
C LEU A 207 7.42 -13.11 -22.07
N LEU A 208 6.44 -13.98 -22.33
CA LEU A 208 5.68 -14.62 -21.26
C LEU A 208 6.56 -15.58 -20.46
N ALA A 209 7.43 -16.35 -21.10
CA ALA A 209 8.37 -17.23 -20.42
C ALA A 209 9.26 -16.47 -19.44
N GLU A 210 9.78 -15.32 -19.86
CA GLU A 210 10.65 -14.47 -19.06
C GLU A 210 9.89 -13.72 -17.96
N ALA A 211 8.65 -13.28 -18.23
CA ALA A 211 7.80 -12.61 -17.25
C ALA A 211 7.19 -13.55 -16.20
N THR A 212 6.96 -14.82 -16.58
CA THR A 212 6.27 -15.81 -15.74
C THR A 212 6.95 -16.00 -14.38
N PRO A 213 8.29 -16.17 -14.26
CA PRO A 213 8.97 -16.23 -12.97
C PRO A 213 8.69 -15.05 -12.05
N ALA A 214 8.55 -13.83 -12.58
CA ALA A 214 8.25 -12.64 -11.79
C ALA A 214 6.82 -12.69 -11.22
N TYR A 215 5.83 -13.12 -12.02
CA TYR A 215 4.47 -13.34 -11.53
C TYR A 215 4.37 -14.50 -10.54
N LEU A 216 5.12 -15.58 -10.80
CA LEU A 216 5.26 -16.71 -9.91
C LEU A 216 6.16 -16.40 -8.70
N ALA A 217 6.77 -15.23 -8.58
CA ALA A 217 7.51 -14.85 -7.38
C ALA A 217 6.56 -14.74 -6.17
N HIS A 218 5.27 -14.53 -6.41
CA HIS A 218 4.25 -14.48 -5.37
C HIS A 218 3.88 -15.88 -4.84
N ALA A 219 4.17 -16.13 -3.56
CA ALA A 219 3.95 -17.42 -2.90
C ALA A 219 2.52 -17.97 -3.05
N LEU A 220 1.50 -17.13 -2.90
CA LEU A 220 0.10 -17.55 -3.04
C LEU A 220 -0.23 -18.01 -4.47
N VAL A 221 0.37 -17.39 -5.49
CA VAL A 221 0.16 -17.77 -6.89
C VAL A 221 0.80 -19.14 -7.15
N ARG A 222 2.03 -19.38 -6.65
CA ARG A 222 2.67 -20.70 -6.72
C ARG A 222 1.86 -21.77 -6.00
N THR A 223 1.43 -21.50 -4.77
CA THR A 223 0.60 -22.45 -4.00
C THR A 223 -0.70 -22.74 -4.73
N GLY A 224 -1.35 -21.73 -5.32
CA GLY A 224 -2.53 -21.92 -6.15
C GLY A 224 -2.28 -22.83 -7.34
N ILE A 225 -1.18 -22.61 -8.07
CA ILE A 225 -0.82 -23.42 -9.26
C ILE A 225 -0.47 -24.86 -8.88
N VAL A 226 0.29 -25.05 -7.80
CA VAL A 226 0.72 -26.38 -7.32
C VAL A 226 -0.44 -27.16 -6.73
N ALA A 227 -1.31 -26.52 -5.95
CA ALA A 227 -2.44 -27.18 -5.32
C ALA A 227 -3.66 -27.31 -6.25
N SER A 228 -3.69 -26.60 -7.39
CA SER A 228 -4.83 -26.66 -8.31
C SER A 228 -4.96 -28.04 -8.98
N PRO A 229 -6.11 -28.72 -8.84
CA PRO A 229 -6.38 -29.97 -9.55
C PRO A 229 -6.71 -29.75 -11.04
N PHE A 230 -6.98 -28.51 -11.44
CA PHE A 230 -7.35 -28.12 -12.80
C PHE A 230 -6.26 -27.27 -13.45
N THR A 231 -6.23 -27.31 -14.78
CA THR A 231 -5.40 -26.43 -15.60
C THR A 231 -6.28 -25.31 -16.14
N VAL A 232 -5.88 -24.07 -15.93
CA VAL A 232 -6.55 -22.87 -16.45
C VAL A 232 -5.77 -22.41 -17.67
N ALA A 233 -6.41 -22.38 -18.83
CA ALA A 233 -5.83 -21.87 -20.07
C ALA A 233 -6.25 -20.41 -20.29
N VAL A 234 -5.26 -19.53 -20.42
CA VAL A 234 -5.41 -18.10 -20.67
C VAL A 234 -4.76 -17.80 -22.02
N GLY A 235 -5.55 -17.28 -22.96
CA GLY A 235 -5.05 -16.80 -24.23
C GLY A 235 -4.46 -15.41 -24.05
N VAL A 236 -3.37 -15.14 -24.73
CA VAL A 236 -2.71 -13.84 -24.77
C VAL A 236 -2.59 -13.45 -26.23
N ARG A 237 -3.19 -12.31 -26.58
CA ARG A 237 -3.11 -11.72 -27.92
C ARG A 237 -2.41 -10.38 -27.81
N MET A 238 -1.25 -10.28 -28.43
CA MET A 238 -0.52 -9.03 -28.58
C MET A 238 -0.36 -8.69 -30.05
N GLU A 239 -0.03 -7.43 -30.36
CA GLU A 239 0.07 -6.93 -31.74
C GLU A 239 0.85 -7.90 -32.65
N GLY A 240 0.14 -8.62 -33.51
CA GLY A 240 0.70 -9.57 -34.47
C GLY A 240 1.14 -10.94 -33.92
N SER A 241 0.89 -11.26 -32.64
CA SER A 241 1.33 -12.54 -32.04
C SER A 241 0.36 -13.05 -30.97
N THR A 242 0.28 -14.37 -30.83
CA THR A 242 -0.64 -15.02 -29.88
C THR A 242 0.04 -16.16 -29.15
N ALA A 243 -0.30 -16.34 -27.89
CA ALA A 243 0.16 -17.45 -27.07
C ALA A 243 -0.96 -17.92 -26.14
N THR A 244 -0.87 -19.15 -25.67
CA THR A 244 -1.74 -19.71 -24.64
C THR A 244 -0.90 -20.07 -23.43
N LEU A 245 -1.17 -19.41 -22.30
CA LEU A 245 -0.57 -19.72 -21.00
C LEU A 245 -1.48 -20.69 -20.25
N ARG A 246 -0.98 -21.87 -19.90
CA ARG A 246 -1.70 -22.84 -19.08
C ARG A 246 -1.08 -22.93 -17.69
N LEU A 247 -1.91 -22.72 -16.67
CA LEU A 247 -1.50 -22.67 -15.27
C LEU A 247 -2.24 -23.74 -14.48
N GLY A 248 -1.52 -24.63 -13.80
CA GLY A 248 -2.14 -25.57 -12.84
C GLY A 248 -1.45 -26.92 -12.79
N ARG A 249 -1.89 -27.79 -11.88
CA ARG A 249 -1.30 -29.13 -11.66
C ARG A 249 0.22 -29.08 -11.46
N GLY A 250 0.70 -28.02 -10.79
CA GLY A 250 2.11 -27.82 -10.49
C GLY A 250 3.00 -27.53 -11.69
N ARG A 251 2.45 -27.12 -12.84
CA ARG A 251 3.23 -26.73 -14.01
C ARG A 251 2.68 -25.46 -14.65
N VAL A 252 3.52 -24.82 -15.45
CA VAL A 252 3.13 -23.75 -16.37
C VAL A 252 3.56 -24.15 -17.77
N THR A 253 2.64 -24.16 -18.73
CA THR A 253 2.98 -24.37 -20.14
C THR A 253 2.63 -23.12 -20.93
N ILE A 254 3.48 -22.76 -21.89
CA ILE A 254 3.23 -21.64 -22.78
C ILE A 254 3.30 -22.19 -24.20
N ASP A 255 2.18 -22.13 -24.89
CA ASP A 255 2.04 -22.66 -26.25
C ASP A 255 1.84 -21.51 -27.23
N GLU A 256 2.30 -21.66 -28.47
CA GLU A 256 1.99 -20.69 -29.52
C GLU A 256 0.50 -20.78 -29.92
N GLY A 257 -0.10 -19.62 -30.21
CA GLY A 257 -1.48 -19.54 -30.68
C GLY A 257 -2.51 -19.42 -29.57
N ILE A 258 -3.78 -19.26 -29.95
CA ILE A 258 -4.92 -19.33 -29.03
C ILE A 258 -5.57 -20.70 -29.18
N HIS A 259 -5.47 -21.53 -28.15
CA HIS A 259 -6.13 -22.84 -28.15
C HIS A 259 -7.63 -22.74 -27.85
N PRO A 260 -8.43 -23.73 -28.28
CA PRO A 260 -9.88 -23.72 -28.13
C PRO A 260 -10.38 -23.92 -26.69
N ASP A 261 -9.52 -24.41 -25.79
CA ASP A 261 -9.81 -24.63 -24.36
C ASP A 261 -9.55 -23.39 -23.48
N VAL A 262 -9.17 -22.27 -24.10
CA VAL A 262 -8.92 -21.01 -23.41
C VAL A 262 -10.21 -20.47 -22.76
N LEU A 263 -10.13 -20.15 -21.48
CA LEU A 263 -11.24 -19.60 -20.69
C LEU A 263 -11.37 -18.08 -20.86
N VAL A 264 -10.26 -17.40 -21.07
CA VAL A 264 -10.20 -15.93 -21.21
C VAL A 264 -9.05 -15.53 -22.13
N VAL A 265 -9.27 -14.52 -22.97
CA VAL A 265 -8.24 -13.95 -23.85
C VAL A 265 -7.89 -12.54 -23.37
N LEU A 266 -6.63 -12.34 -23.00
CA LEU A 266 -6.06 -11.05 -22.67
C LEU A 266 -5.57 -10.39 -23.95
N GLN A 267 -6.07 -9.19 -24.26
CA GLN A 267 -5.68 -8.42 -25.43
C GLN A 267 -4.99 -7.13 -25.01
N GLY A 268 -3.80 -6.86 -25.54
CA GLY A 268 -3.04 -5.65 -25.23
C GLY A 268 -1.81 -5.45 -26.10
N GLY A 269 -1.12 -4.32 -25.94
CA GLY A 269 0.18 -4.07 -26.56
C GLY A 269 1.31 -4.88 -25.89
N THR A 270 2.46 -5.00 -26.55
CA THR A 270 3.65 -5.70 -26.03
C THR A 270 4.45 -4.88 -25.01
N GLU A 271 4.30 -3.55 -25.04
CA GLU A 271 5.02 -2.58 -24.20
C GLU A 271 4.98 -2.88 -22.69
N PRO A 272 3.84 -3.27 -22.06
CA PRO A 272 3.81 -3.58 -20.62
C PRO A 272 4.66 -4.81 -20.24
N LEU A 273 4.69 -5.85 -21.09
CA LEU A 273 5.55 -7.02 -20.86
C LEU A 273 7.02 -6.68 -21.05
N LEU A 274 7.34 -5.87 -22.07
CA LEU A 274 8.70 -5.41 -22.31
C LEU A 274 9.24 -4.60 -21.14
N ARG A 275 8.44 -3.70 -20.57
CA ARG A 275 8.82 -2.95 -19.36
C ARG A 275 9.02 -3.86 -18.16
N LEU A 276 8.14 -4.84 -17.97
CA LEU A 276 8.25 -5.80 -16.88
C LEU A 276 9.55 -6.61 -16.99
N VAL A 277 9.84 -7.17 -18.16
CA VAL A 277 11.06 -7.93 -18.43
C VAL A 277 12.30 -7.04 -18.27
N ALA A 278 12.30 -5.83 -18.83
CA ALA A 278 13.40 -4.89 -18.68
C ALA A 278 13.67 -4.52 -17.21
N SER A 279 12.61 -4.35 -16.41
CA SER A 279 12.73 -4.07 -14.98
C SER A 279 13.27 -5.27 -14.18
N SER A 280 12.89 -6.49 -14.57
CA SER A 280 13.39 -7.72 -13.96
C SER A 280 14.90 -7.87 -14.20
N ILE A 281 15.34 -7.68 -15.45
CA ILE A 281 16.76 -7.73 -15.84
C ILE A 281 17.56 -6.63 -15.14
N ALA A 282 17.04 -5.40 -15.08
CA ALA A 282 17.69 -4.29 -14.37
C ALA A 282 17.83 -4.58 -12.86
N GLY A 283 16.83 -5.23 -12.25
CA GLY A 283 16.85 -5.67 -10.86
C GLY A 283 17.90 -6.75 -10.57
N GLU A 284 18.15 -7.67 -11.52
CA GLU A 284 19.23 -8.66 -11.40
C GLU A 284 20.63 -8.04 -11.55
N LEU A 285 20.77 -7.05 -12.43
CA LEU A 285 22.02 -6.33 -12.64
C LEU A 285 22.35 -5.37 -11.47
N GLY A 286 21.35 -4.85 -10.77
CA GLY A 286 21.50 -3.95 -9.63
C GLY A 286 21.80 -4.62 -8.28
N ARG A 287 21.75 -5.97 -8.18
CA ARG A 287 22.12 -6.68 -6.95
C ARG A 287 23.65 -6.79 -6.84
N PRO A 288 24.29 -6.22 -5.79
CA PRO A 288 25.72 -6.42 -5.60
C PRO A 288 26.01 -7.91 -5.40
N ARG A 289 26.79 -8.50 -6.33
CA ARG A 289 27.34 -9.85 -6.18
C ARG A 289 28.34 -9.85 -5.04
N GLY A 290 27.90 -10.20 -3.83
CA GLY A 290 28.80 -10.18 -2.67
C GLY A 290 28.26 -10.86 -1.41
N LEU A 291 28.40 -12.19 -1.32
CA LEU A 291 29.07 -12.92 -0.22
C LEU A 291 28.71 -14.42 -0.27
N ARG A 292 29.36 -15.15 -1.18
CA ARG A 292 29.69 -16.56 -0.95
C ARG A 292 30.67 -16.61 0.22
N ARG A 293 30.19 -16.74 1.46
CA ARG A 293 31.06 -17.17 2.57
C ARG A 293 31.23 -18.67 2.47
N ARG A 294 32.40 -19.09 2.00
CA ARG A 294 32.98 -20.38 2.37
C ARG A 294 33.07 -20.44 3.90
N ARG A 295 32.43 -21.43 4.50
CA ARG A 295 32.97 -22.29 5.56
C ARG A 295 32.05 -23.48 5.71
#